data_AF-A0A4U0V0I9-F1
#
_entry.id   AF-A0A4U0V0I9-F1
#
_cell.length_a   1.000
_cell.length_b   1.000
_cell.length_c   1.000
_cell.angle_alpha   90.00
_cell.angle_beta   90.00
_cell.angle_gamma   90.00
#
_symmetry.space_group_name_H-M   'P 1'
#
loop_
_entity.id
_entity.type
_entity.pdbx_description
1 polymer ?
#
loop_
_entity_poly.entity_id
_entity_poly.type
_entity_poly.pdbx_seq_one_letter_code
_entity_poly.pdbx_strand_id
1 'polypeptide(L)'
;HYRIPVYNFPYDIEEDDEDTVEENAELRGLMPFAIVGSEDVIEVDGRRMRARQYPWGIVEVENPRHSDFLAIRSALLHSHLADLKEITHDFLYENYRTEKLSKSVDPSGMMSGSGMGGVGGMDNESMDPQSLASQSVRLKEEQLKREEEKLREIEIKVQREIESKRQELLARESQLKELESRMGRGENLQGGQQMPGGFGGTEQEEEAEAGMER
;
A
#
# COMPACT_ATOMS: atom_id res chain seq x y z
N HIS A 1 23.24 -0.15 3.59
CA HIS A 1 21.85 -0.62 3.79
C HIS A 1 21.74 -2.08 3.41
N TYR A 2 21.19 -2.93 4.28
CA TYR A 2 21.30 -4.41 4.19
C TYR A 2 20.18 -5.10 3.38
N ARG A 3 19.22 -4.37 2.79
CA ARG A 3 18.11 -4.92 1.96
C ARG A 3 17.41 -6.14 2.59
N ILE A 4 17.10 -6.04 3.88
CA ILE A 4 16.39 -7.10 4.61
C ILE A 4 14.89 -6.94 4.31
N PRO A 5 14.20 -7.95 3.74
CA PRO A 5 12.77 -7.88 3.52
C PRO A 5 12.03 -7.97 4.86
N VAL A 6 11.11 -7.04 5.09
CA VAL A 6 10.21 -7.03 6.25
C VAL A 6 8.79 -6.83 5.75
N TYR A 7 7.82 -7.41 6.44
CA TYR A 7 6.42 -7.08 6.21
C TYR A 7 6.21 -5.61 6.55
N ASN A 8 5.62 -4.84 5.64
CA ASN A 8 5.57 -3.38 5.72
C ASN A 8 4.15 -2.84 5.52
N PHE A 9 3.13 -3.57 5.98
CA PHE A 9 1.73 -3.11 6.00
C PHE A 9 1.32 -2.43 4.67
N PRO A 10 1.24 -3.17 3.55
CA PRO A 10 0.93 -2.62 2.23
C PRO A 10 -0.45 -1.93 2.24
N TYR A 11 -0.56 -0.82 1.51
CA TYR A 11 -1.83 -0.11 1.28
C TYR A 11 -1.71 0.73 0.00
N ASP A 12 -2.84 0.96 -0.65
CA ASP A 12 -3.00 1.81 -1.83
C ASP A 12 -4.00 2.93 -1.55
N ILE A 13 -3.57 4.18 -1.73
CA ILE A 13 -4.37 5.37 -1.45
C ILE A 13 -5.53 5.54 -2.45
N GLU A 14 -5.43 4.93 -3.63
CA GLU A 14 -6.45 5.01 -4.68
C GLU A 14 -7.46 3.85 -4.61
N GLU A 15 -7.05 2.68 -4.11
CA GLU A 15 -7.90 1.46 -4.09
C GLU A 15 -8.50 1.14 -2.71
N ASP A 16 -7.77 1.41 -1.62
CA ASP A 16 -8.22 1.08 -0.27
C ASP A 16 -9.11 2.18 0.31
N ASP A 17 -9.95 1.81 1.27
CA ASP A 17 -10.74 2.76 2.04
C ASP A 17 -9.88 3.58 3.02
N GLU A 18 -10.39 4.76 3.41
CA GLU A 18 -9.67 5.72 4.25
C GLU A 18 -9.22 5.12 5.59
N ASP A 19 -10.06 4.29 6.21
CA ASP A 19 -9.76 3.65 7.49
C ASP A 19 -8.59 2.65 7.35
N THR A 20 -8.59 1.84 6.28
CA THR A 20 -7.49 0.91 5.96
C THR A 20 -6.18 1.64 5.68
N VAL A 21 -6.23 2.76 4.95
CA VAL A 21 -5.05 3.58 4.65
C VAL A 21 -4.47 4.20 5.92
N GLU A 22 -5.32 4.75 6.80
CA GLU A 22 -4.90 5.34 8.07
C GLU A 22 -4.29 4.29 9.00
N GLU A 23 -4.95 3.15 9.21
CA GLU A 23 -4.44 2.06 10.07
C GLU A 23 -3.06 1.58 9.60
N ASN A 24 -2.90 1.33 8.30
CA ASN A 24 -1.64 0.85 7.75
C ASN A 24 -0.53 1.90 7.80
N ALA A 25 -0.85 3.17 7.58
CA ALA A 25 0.11 4.27 7.71
C ALA A 25 0.60 4.41 9.15
N GLU A 26 -0.29 4.31 10.14
CA GLU A 26 0.07 4.31 11.56
C GLU A 26 0.98 3.13 11.93
N LEU A 27 0.62 1.91 11.50
CA LEU A 27 1.41 0.71 11.78
C LEU A 27 2.81 0.77 11.15
N ARG A 28 2.96 1.36 9.96
CA ARG A 28 4.28 1.65 9.38
C ARG A 28 5.07 2.64 10.21
N GLY A 29 4.41 3.68 10.72
CA GLY A 29 5.05 4.70 11.58
C GLY A 29 5.58 4.14 12.90
N LEU A 30 4.98 3.04 13.40
CA LEU A 30 5.41 2.35 14.62
C LEU A 30 6.54 1.34 14.40
N MET A 31 6.96 1.08 13.17
CA MET A 31 8.02 0.10 12.91
C MET A 31 9.42 0.68 13.18
N PRO A 32 10.30 -0.04 13.92
CA PRO A 32 10.05 -1.30 14.61
C PRO A 32 9.30 -1.11 15.95
N PHE A 33 8.30 -1.97 16.21
CA PHE A 33 7.48 -1.90 17.42
C PHE A 33 8.32 -2.03 18.71
N ALA A 34 8.13 -1.08 19.64
CA ALA A 34 8.73 -1.08 20.96
C ALA A 34 7.78 -1.74 21.98
N ILE A 35 7.96 -3.05 22.20
CA ILE A 35 7.05 -3.86 23.02
C ILE A 35 7.59 -4.16 24.41
N VAL A 36 6.68 -4.17 25.39
CA VAL A 36 6.92 -4.69 26.74
C VAL A 36 5.99 -5.87 26.98
N GLY A 37 6.52 -7.02 27.40
CA GLY A 37 5.75 -8.20 27.79
C GLY A 37 5.76 -8.44 29.30
N SER A 38 4.64 -8.91 29.86
CA SER A 38 4.53 -9.38 31.25
C SER A 38 3.46 -10.47 31.37
N GLU A 39 3.74 -11.51 32.16
CA GLU A 39 2.74 -12.49 32.60
C GLU A 39 2.07 -12.07 33.92
N ASP A 40 2.71 -11.17 34.67
CA ASP A 40 2.23 -10.69 35.97
C ASP A 40 1.04 -9.74 35.81
N VAL A 41 0.04 -9.94 36.66
CA VAL A 41 -1.16 -9.10 36.74
C VAL A 41 -1.18 -8.41 38.10
N ILE A 42 -1.19 -7.08 38.07
CA ILE A 42 -1.30 -6.24 39.28
C ILE A 42 -2.66 -5.54 39.30
N GLU A 43 -3.06 -5.08 40.48
CA GLU A 43 -4.27 -4.28 40.66
C GLU A 43 -3.87 -2.83 40.97
N VAL A 44 -4.27 -1.90 40.10
CA VAL A 44 -4.04 -0.46 40.23
C VAL A 44 -5.40 0.23 40.09
N ASP A 45 -5.78 1.06 41.07
CA ASP A 45 -7.07 1.77 41.09
C ASP A 45 -8.29 0.85 40.87
N GLY A 46 -8.24 -0.38 41.41
CA GLY A 46 -9.31 -1.38 41.29
C GLY A 46 -9.40 -2.05 39.92
N ARG A 47 -8.46 -1.80 39.01
CA ARG A 47 -8.36 -2.45 37.70
C ARG A 47 -7.20 -3.43 37.69
N ARG A 48 -7.49 -4.67 37.24
CA ARG A 48 -6.46 -5.69 37.02
C ARG A 48 -5.83 -5.47 35.64
N MET A 49 -4.52 -5.31 35.61
CA MET A 49 -3.78 -5.06 34.37
C MET A 49 -2.44 -5.79 34.36
N ARG A 50 -1.98 -6.14 33.14
CA ARG A 50 -0.65 -6.71 32.95
C ARG A 50 0.40 -5.61 33.02
N ALA A 51 1.38 -5.76 33.90
CA ALA A 51 2.41 -4.75 34.08
C ALA A 51 3.72 -5.37 34.59
N ARG A 52 4.81 -4.60 34.45
CA ARG A 52 6.09 -4.88 35.09
C ARG A 52 6.31 -3.87 36.21
N GLN A 53 6.53 -4.37 37.42
CA GLN A 53 6.80 -3.52 38.58
C GLN A 53 8.31 -3.40 38.82
N TYR A 54 8.76 -2.17 38.98
CA TYR A 54 10.13 -1.81 39.34
C TYR A 54 10.13 -0.91 40.59
N PRO A 55 11.27 -0.80 41.31
CA PRO A 55 11.37 0.12 42.45
C PRO A 55 11.09 1.58 42.10
N TRP A 56 11.30 1.99 40.84
CA TRP A 56 11.09 3.35 40.35
C TRP A 56 9.76 3.58 39.64
N GLY A 57 8.92 2.56 39.49
CA GLY A 57 7.62 2.71 38.84
C GLY A 57 7.07 1.43 38.24
N ILE A 58 5.93 1.58 37.57
CA ILE A 58 5.18 0.48 36.96
C ILE A 58 5.07 0.75 35.46
N VAL A 59 5.39 -0.26 34.66
CA VAL A 59 5.23 -0.22 33.20
C VAL A 59 4.05 -1.08 32.81
N GLU A 60 2.95 -0.44 32.43
CA GLU A 60 1.73 -1.08 31.95
C GLU A 60 1.92 -1.62 30.52
N VAL A 61 1.64 -2.90 30.30
CA VAL A 61 1.86 -3.55 28.99
C VAL A 61 0.86 -3.07 27.95
N GLU A 62 -0.39 -2.87 28.34
CA GLU A 62 -1.50 -2.50 27.45
C GLU A 62 -1.69 -0.98 27.34
N ASN A 63 -0.73 -0.18 27.80
CA ASN A 63 -0.80 1.27 27.70
C ASN A 63 0.01 1.76 26.47
N PRO A 64 -0.63 2.41 25.47
CA PRO A 64 0.05 2.89 24.27
C PRO A 64 1.18 3.90 24.53
N ARG A 65 1.18 4.56 25.71
CA ARG A 65 2.27 5.48 26.09
C ARG A 65 3.52 4.74 26.58
N HIS A 66 3.41 3.46 26.92
CA HIS A 66 4.50 2.65 27.47
C HIS A 66 5.00 1.58 26.49
N SER A 67 4.14 1.10 25.59
CA SER A 67 4.40 -0.07 24.76
C SER A 67 3.47 -0.12 23.55
N ASP A 68 4.01 -0.51 22.41
CA ASP A 68 3.23 -0.71 21.18
C ASP A 68 2.50 -2.06 21.16
N PHE A 69 2.45 -2.77 22.29
CA PHE A 69 1.86 -4.10 22.43
C PHE A 69 0.42 -4.18 21.89
N LEU A 70 -0.40 -3.15 22.14
CA LEU A 70 -1.78 -3.14 21.64
C LEU A 70 -1.83 -3.09 20.11
N ALA A 71 -1.01 -2.25 19.48
CA ALA A 71 -0.94 -2.10 18.04
C ALA A 71 -0.52 -3.41 17.37
N ILE A 72 0.61 -4.01 17.82
CA ILE A 72 1.08 -5.27 17.24
C ILE A 72 0.13 -6.44 17.51
N ARG A 73 -0.54 -6.47 18.66
CA ARG A 73 -1.55 -7.50 18.96
C ARG A 73 -2.75 -7.38 18.02
N SER A 74 -3.22 -6.16 17.79
CA SER A 74 -4.33 -5.90 16.86
C SER A 74 -3.94 -6.30 15.44
N ALA A 75 -2.78 -5.85 14.98
CA ALA A 75 -2.25 -6.19 13.66
C ALA A 75 -2.14 -7.71 13.45
N LEU A 76 -1.46 -8.42 14.36
CA LEU A 76 -1.20 -9.85 14.19
C LEU A 76 -2.44 -10.74 14.34
N LEU A 77 -3.39 -10.37 15.21
CA LEU A 77 -4.49 -11.26 15.60
C LEU A 77 -5.84 -10.87 15.01
N HIS A 78 -5.99 -9.63 14.52
CA HIS A 78 -7.23 -9.13 13.94
C HIS A 78 -7.04 -8.69 12.50
N SER A 79 -6.41 -7.53 12.24
CA SER A 79 -6.45 -6.92 10.91
C SER A 79 -5.60 -7.66 9.86
N HIS A 80 -4.39 -8.11 10.18
CA HIS A 80 -3.43 -8.59 9.18
C HIS A 80 -3.19 -10.11 9.19
N LEU A 81 -3.93 -10.86 10.02
CA LEU A 81 -3.73 -12.31 10.12
C LEU A 81 -3.97 -13.03 8.79
N ALA A 82 -4.97 -12.58 8.01
CA ALA A 82 -5.29 -13.16 6.72
C ALA A 82 -4.18 -12.90 5.70
N ASP A 83 -3.79 -11.64 5.52
CA ASP A 83 -2.73 -11.24 4.60
C ASP A 83 -1.38 -11.93 4.93
N LEU A 84 -1.00 -12.00 6.21
CA LEU A 84 0.20 -12.72 6.64
C LEU A 84 0.17 -14.22 6.24
N LYS A 85 -1.00 -14.85 6.26
CA LYS A 85 -1.17 -16.24 5.79
C LYS A 85 -1.06 -16.34 4.29
N GLU A 86 -1.71 -15.43 3.56
CA GLU A 86 -1.68 -15.38 2.09
C GLU A 86 -0.25 -15.18 1.59
N ILE A 87 0.49 -14.21 2.13
CA ILE A 87 1.91 -14.00 1.80
C ILE A 87 2.75 -15.24 2.07
N THR A 88 2.49 -15.90 3.21
CA THR A 88 3.22 -17.12 3.57
C THR A 88 2.93 -18.24 2.58
N HIS A 89 1.68 -18.40 2.14
CA HIS A 89 1.28 -19.45 1.22
C HIS A 89 1.75 -19.16 -0.21
N ASP A 90 1.38 -18.00 -0.75
CA ASP A 90 1.49 -17.68 -2.17
C ASP A 90 2.91 -17.28 -2.57
N PHE A 91 3.68 -16.72 -1.64
CA PHE A 91 5.07 -16.32 -1.91
C PHE A 91 6.07 -17.22 -1.20
N LEU A 92 6.04 -17.27 0.14
CA LEU A 92 7.13 -17.95 0.88
C LEU A 92 7.12 -19.46 0.63
N TYR A 93 5.95 -20.09 0.70
CA TYR A 93 5.80 -21.52 0.51
C TYR A 93 5.95 -21.92 -0.96
N GLU A 94 5.33 -21.22 -1.91
CA GLU A 94 5.45 -21.57 -3.33
C GLU A 94 6.88 -21.34 -3.88
N ASN A 95 7.62 -20.33 -3.39
CA ASN A 95 9.04 -20.19 -3.70
C ASN A 95 9.85 -21.39 -3.20
N TYR A 96 9.64 -21.78 -1.94
CA TYR A 96 10.27 -22.97 -1.37
C TYR A 96 9.92 -24.24 -2.15
N ARG A 97 8.64 -24.41 -2.50
CA ARG A 97 8.13 -25.56 -3.25
C ARG A 97 8.81 -25.67 -4.60
N THR A 98 8.90 -24.56 -5.33
CA THR A 98 9.55 -24.50 -6.64
C THR A 98 11.05 -24.85 -6.53
N GLU A 99 11.74 -24.32 -5.52
CA GLU A 99 13.16 -24.62 -5.29
C GLU A 99 13.39 -26.11 -4.98
N LYS A 100 12.51 -26.73 -4.18
CA LYS A 100 12.65 -28.16 -3.84
C LYS A 100 12.33 -29.08 -5.00
N LEU A 101 11.26 -28.79 -5.74
CA LEU A 101 10.87 -29.62 -6.88
C LEU A 101 11.87 -29.48 -8.03
N SER A 102 12.38 -28.28 -8.32
CA SER A 102 13.40 -28.10 -9.36
C SER A 102 14.70 -28.86 -9.08
N LYS A 103 15.18 -28.88 -7.82
CA LYS A 103 16.36 -29.67 -7.41
C LYS A 103 16.17 -31.19 -7.54
N SER A 104 14.94 -31.67 -7.47
CA SER A 104 14.64 -33.11 -7.64
C SER A 104 14.53 -33.54 -9.11
N VAL A 105 14.46 -32.58 -10.04
CA VAL A 105 14.29 -32.81 -11.49
C VAL A 105 15.60 -32.52 -12.24
N ASP A 106 16.76 -32.62 -11.58
CA ASP A 106 18.02 -32.70 -12.30
C ASP A 106 18.11 -34.07 -13.02
N PRO A 107 18.15 -34.12 -14.36
CA PRO A 107 18.26 -35.38 -15.12
C PRO A 107 19.62 -36.07 -14.93
N SER A 108 20.55 -35.45 -14.20
CA SER A 108 21.84 -36.04 -13.81
C SER A 108 21.74 -36.93 -12.54
N GLY A 109 20.60 -36.95 -11.85
CA GLY A 109 20.43 -37.62 -10.55
C GLY A 109 19.96 -39.08 -10.58
N MET A 110 19.80 -39.71 -11.76
CA MET A 110 19.38 -41.12 -11.87
C MET A 110 20.42 -42.17 -11.41
N MET A 111 21.46 -41.77 -10.69
CA MET A 111 22.40 -42.70 -10.03
C MET A 111 22.84 -42.18 -8.66
N SER A 112 21.95 -42.14 -7.67
CA SER A 112 22.32 -42.39 -6.25
C SER A 112 21.09 -42.32 -5.35
N GLY A 113 20.40 -43.44 -5.18
CA GLY A 113 19.29 -43.54 -4.25
C GLY A 113 18.77 -44.97 -4.13
N SER A 114 19.63 -45.89 -3.67
CA SER A 114 19.16 -47.18 -3.17
C SER A 114 18.23 -46.97 -1.97
N GLY A 115 16.92 -47.10 -2.21
CA GLY A 115 15.87 -47.04 -1.20
C GLY A 115 14.69 -47.89 -1.62
N MET A 116 14.65 -49.09 -1.07
CA MET A 116 13.68 -50.18 -1.27
C MET A 116 12.20 -49.74 -1.10
N GLY A 117 11.32 -50.13 -2.04
CA GLY A 117 9.90 -50.33 -1.74
C GLY A 117 8.90 -50.05 -2.87
N GLY A 118 8.27 -51.12 -3.40
CA GLY A 118 6.88 -51.02 -3.89
C GLY A 118 6.64 -51.30 -5.37
N VAL A 119 6.33 -52.56 -5.65
CA VAL A 119 5.81 -53.19 -6.88
C VAL A 119 4.69 -52.40 -7.58
N GLY A 120 4.73 -52.35 -8.91
CA GLY A 120 3.59 -52.04 -9.77
C GLY A 120 3.99 -51.98 -11.24
N GLY A 121 4.10 -53.15 -11.88
CA GLY A 121 4.42 -53.24 -13.30
C GLY A 121 3.29 -52.73 -14.18
N MET A 122 3.64 -51.95 -15.20
CA MET A 122 2.90 -51.80 -16.44
C MET A 122 3.81 -51.14 -17.50
N ASP A 123 3.88 -51.82 -18.64
CA ASP A 123 4.25 -51.37 -19.98
C ASP A 123 5.30 -50.26 -20.20
N ASN A 124 6.42 -50.75 -20.74
CA ASN A 124 7.36 -50.06 -21.60
C ASN A 124 6.68 -49.48 -22.87
N GLU A 125 6.32 -48.20 -22.84
CA GLU A 125 6.49 -47.30 -24.00
C GLU A 125 7.56 -46.26 -23.65
N SER A 126 8.71 -46.42 -24.27
CA SER A 126 9.90 -45.60 -24.08
C SER A 126 9.63 -44.19 -24.60
N MET A 127 9.13 -43.30 -23.75
CA MET A 127 9.07 -41.87 -24.07
C MET A 127 10.48 -41.29 -23.96
N ASP A 128 11.06 -40.99 -25.13
CA ASP A 128 12.38 -40.37 -25.27
C ASP A 128 12.46 -39.05 -24.46
N PRO A 129 13.41 -38.88 -23.53
CA PRO A 129 13.56 -37.66 -22.73
C PRO A 129 13.75 -36.39 -23.57
N GLN A 130 14.18 -36.49 -24.84
CA GLN A 130 14.20 -35.34 -25.76
C GLN A 130 12.79 -34.87 -26.17
N SER A 131 11.82 -35.78 -26.23
CA SER A 131 10.43 -35.47 -26.59
C SER A 131 9.74 -34.65 -25.49
N LEU A 132 9.93 -35.00 -24.21
CA LEU A 132 9.38 -34.26 -23.07
C LEU A 132 9.98 -32.85 -22.93
N ALA A 133 11.30 -32.71 -23.15
CA ALA A 133 11.96 -31.41 -23.18
C ALA A 133 11.42 -30.54 -24.33
N SER A 134 11.24 -31.11 -25.52
CA SER A 134 10.67 -30.39 -26.66
C SER A 134 9.20 -30.00 -26.45
N GLN A 135 8.42 -30.83 -25.75
CA GLN A 135 7.04 -30.54 -25.40
C GLN A 135 6.94 -29.45 -24.32
N SER A 136 7.82 -29.47 -23.33
CA SER A 136 7.93 -28.41 -22.30
C SER A 136 8.32 -27.06 -22.91
N VAL A 137 9.27 -27.04 -23.85
CA VAL A 137 9.66 -25.82 -24.58
C VAL A 137 8.49 -25.28 -25.40
N ARG A 138 7.76 -26.13 -26.11
CA ARG A 138 6.57 -25.70 -26.89
C ARG A 138 5.47 -25.11 -26.01
N LEU A 139 5.19 -25.74 -24.87
CA LEU A 139 4.20 -25.24 -23.92
C LEU A 139 4.63 -23.89 -23.32
N LYS A 140 5.92 -23.74 -23.01
CA LYS A 140 6.48 -22.50 -22.47
C LYS A 140 6.49 -21.37 -23.51
N GLU A 141 6.80 -21.67 -24.77
CA GLU A 141 6.75 -20.73 -25.88
C GLU A 141 5.31 -20.28 -26.19
N GLU A 142 4.34 -21.19 -26.11
CA GLU A 142 2.92 -20.84 -26.22
C GLU A 142 2.41 -20.00 -25.04
N GLN A 143 2.87 -20.27 -23.81
CA GLN A 143 2.56 -19.43 -22.66
C GLN A 143 3.14 -18.03 -22.82
N LEU A 144 4.43 -17.94 -23.18
CA LEU A 144 5.12 -16.67 -23.40
C LEU A 144 4.41 -15.82 -24.45
N LYS A 145 3.99 -16.44 -25.55
CA LYS A 145 3.26 -15.75 -26.62
C LYS A 145 1.89 -15.22 -26.16
N ARG A 146 1.17 -15.97 -25.32
CA ARG A 146 -0.11 -15.49 -24.73
C ARG A 146 0.13 -14.34 -23.75
N GLU A 147 1.21 -14.38 -22.97
CA GLU A 147 1.57 -13.30 -22.05
C GLU A 147 2.01 -12.04 -22.79
N GLU A 148 2.80 -12.16 -23.85
CA GLU A 148 3.17 -11.03 -24.73
C GLU A 148 1.94 -10.38 -25.37
N GLU A 149 0.98 -11.17 -25.83
CA GLU A 149 -0.26 -10.64 -26.42
C GLU A 149 -1.11 -9.89 -25.39
N LYS A 150 -1.22 -10.41 -24.16
CA LYS A 150 -1.90 -9.72 -23.05
C LYS A 150 -1.20 -8.42 -22.66
N LEU A 151 0.14 -8.45 -22.54
CA LEU A 151 0.93 -7.26 -22.24
C LEU A 151 0.74 -6.18 -23.30
N ARG A 152 0.72 -6.56 -24.58
CA ARG A 152 0.45 -5.65 -25.68
C ARG A 152 -0.96 -5.07 -25.65
N GLU A 153 -1.96 -5.87 -25.27
CA GLU A 153 -3.33 -5.37 -25.11
C GLU A 153 -3.42 -4.33 -23.98
N ILE A 154 -2.75 -4.60 -22.85
CA ILE A 154 -2.67 -3.67 -21.71
C ILE A 154 -1.96 -2.38 -22.13
N GLU A 155 -0.83 -2.47 -22.82
CA GLU A 155 -0.08 -1.31 -23.31
C GLU A 155 -0.96 -0.42 -24.22
N ILE A 156 -1.71 -1.01 -25.14
CA ILE A 156 -2.61 -0.27 -26.02
C ILE A 156 -3.75 0.38 -25.23
N LYS A 157 -4.32 -0.30 -24.22
CA LYS A 157 -5.34 0.29 -23.35
C LYS A 157 -4.78 1.48 -22.58
N VAL A 158 -3.62 1.34 -21.98
CA VAL A 158 -2.95 2.40 -21.22
C VAL A 158 -2.64 3.60 -22.12
N GLN A 159 -2.10 3.38 -23.33
CA GLN A 159 -1.85 4.46 -24.28
C GLN A 159 -3.13 5.21 -24.66
N ARG A 160 -4.23 4.49 -24.93
CA ARG A 160 -5.53 5.11 -25.22
C ARG A 160 -6.06 5.91 -24.04
N GLU A 161 -5.93 5.38 -22.82
CA GLU A 161 -6.40 6.06 -21.62
C GLU A 161 -5.59 7.34 -21.36
N ILE A 162 -4.26 7.29 -21.53
CA ILE A 162 -3.38 8.47 -21.45
C ILE A 162 -3.81 9.51 -22.48
N GLU A 163 -4.09 9.10 -23.72
CA GLU A 163 -4.49 10.03 -24.78
C GLU A 163 -5.88 10.65 -24.50
N SER A 164 -6.82 9.85 -23.98
CA SER A 164 -8.13 10.33 -23.54
C SER A 164 -8.02 11.35 -22.40
N LYS A 165 -7.27 11.02 -21.33
CA LYS A 165 -7.05 11.93 -20.20
C LYS A 165 -6.35 13.21 -20.65
N ARG A 166 -5.41 13.12 -21.61
CA ARG A 166 -4.74 14.30 -22.17
C ARG A 166 -5.71 15.21 -22.94
N GLN A 167 -6.63 14.65 -23.73
CA GLN A 167 -7.66 15.43 -24.42
C GLN A 167 -8.62 16.10 -23.42
N GLU A 168 -9.02 15.39 -22.38
CA GLU A 168 -9.88 15.94 -21.32
C GLU A 168 -9.18 17.09 -20.57
N LEU A 169 -7.91 16.92 -20.21
CA LEU A 169 -7.12 17.97 -19.57
C LEU A 169 -7.00 19.22 -20.46
N LEU A 170 -6.75 19.05 -21.76
CA LEU A 170 -6.70 20.17 -22.71
C LEU A 170 -8.05 20.89 -22.83
N ALA A 171 -9.15 20.14 -22.85
CA ALA A 171 -10.50 20.74 -22.88
C ALA A 171 -10.78 21.53 -21.60
N ARG A 172 -10.43 20.98 -20.43
CA ARG A 172 -10.59 21.64 -19.13
C ARG A 172 -9.70 22.88 -19.02
N GLU A 173 -8.47 22.83 -19.51
CA GLU A 173 -7.57 24.00 -19.58
C GLU A 173 -8.15 25.11 -20.46
N SER A 174 -8.71 24.78 -21.62
CA SER A 174 -9.38 25.75 -22.50
C SER A 174 -10.59 26.39 -21.83
N GLN A 175 -11.42 25.60 -21.14
CA GLN A 175 -12.59 26.11 -20.40
C GLN A 175 -12.17 27.04 -19.26
N LEU A 176 -11.13 26.69 -18.51
CA LEU A 176 -10.58 27.53 -17.45
C LEU A 176 -10.04 28.85 -18.01
N LYS A 177 -9.31 28.81 -19.12
CA LYS A 177 -8.79 30.01 -19.80
C LYS A 177 -9.90 30.92 -20.32
N GLU A 178 -11.00 30.36 -20.81
CA GLU A 178 -12.18 31.12 -21.23
C GLU A 178 -12.89 31.77 -20.03
N LEU A 179 -13.06 31.02 -18.94
CA LEU A 179 -13.60 31.53 -17.67
C LEU A 179 -12.74 32.66 -17.08
N GLU A 180 -11.41 32.48 -17.05
CA GLU A 180 -10.45 33.49 -16.61
C GLU A 180 -10.51 34.74 -17.49
N SER A 181 -10.59 34.58 -18.82
CA SER A 181 -10.76 35.70 -19.75
C SER A 181 -12.08 36.45 -19.57
N ARG A 182 -13.16 35.74 -19.19
CA ARG A 182 -14.46 36.36 -18.85
C ARG A 182 -14.43 37.06 -17.49
N MET A 183 -13.75 36.49 -16.51
CA MET A 183 -13.62 37.05 -15.17
C MET A 183 -12.71 38.29 -15.16
N GLY A 184 -11.56 38.24 -15.84
CA GLY A 184 -10.68 39.41 -16.01
C GLY A 184 -11.30 40.54 -16.84
N ARG A 185 -12.29 40.25 -17.69
CA ARG A 185 -13.14 41.29 -18.32
C ARG A 185 -14.22 41.83 -17.38
N GLY A 186 -14.73 41.02 -16.46
CA GLY A 186 -15.69 41.43 -15.44
C GLY A 186 -15.07 42.31 -14.34
N GLU A 187 -13.84 42.03 -13.93
CA GLU A 187 -13.11 42.83 -12.93
C GLU A 187 -12.71 44.22 -13.46
N ASN A 188 -12.49 44.37 -14.77
CA ASN A 188 -12.29 45.69 -15.40
C ASN A 188 -13.59 46.49 -15.61
N LEU A 189 -14.77 45.88 -15.43
CA LEU A 189 -16.08 46.53 -15.58
C LEU A 189 -16.74 46.88 -14.24
N GLN A 190 -16.15 46.47 -13.10
CA GLN A 190 -16.68 46.75 -11.76
C GLN A 190 -15.76 47.65 -10.91
N GLY A 191 -14.75 48.27 -11.53
CA GLY A 191 -13.85 49.27 -10.92
C GLY A 191 -14.13 50.74 -11.28
N GLY A 192 -15.25 51.05 -11.95
CA GLY A 192 -15.47 52.40 -12.47
C GLY A 192 -16.93 52.77 -12.66
N GLN A 193 -17.64 53.09 -11.56
CA GLN A 193 -18.79 53.99 -11.66
C GLN A 193 -18.93 54.84 -10.39
N GLN A 194 -18.26 55.99 -10.44
CA GLN A 194 -18.62 57.19 -9.67
C GLN A 194 -19.99 57.69 -10.17
N MET A 195 -20.91 57.93 -9.24
CA MET A 195 -22.16 58.67 -9.45
C MET A 195 -21.90 60.17 -9.24
N PRO A 196 -22.32 61.09 -10.16
CA PRO A 196 -22.24 62.52 -9.88
C PRO A 196 -23.59 63.08 -9.40
N GLY A 197 -23.55 63.68 -8.20
CA GLY A 197 -24.22 64.95 -7.88
C GLY A 197 -25.69 64.94 -7.47
N GLY A 198 -25.98 65.33 -6.22
CA GLY A 198 -27.28 65.88 -5.86
C GLY A 198 -27.62 65.98 -4.36
N PHE A 199 -27.18 67.08 -3.74
CA PHE A 199 -27.79 67.76 -2.58
C PHE A 199 -27.82 67.09 -1.19
N GLY A 200 -27.16 67.77 -0.24
CA GLY A 200 -27.84 68.20 0.99
C GLY A 200 -27.25 67.73 2.32
N GLY A 201 -26.49 68.63 2.96
CA GLY A 201 -26.70 68.93 4.39
C GLY A 201 -25.80 68.24 5.42
N THR A 202 -25.13 69.10 6.19
CA THR A 202 -24.79 68.99 7.62
C THR A 202 -23.72 67.96 8.02
N GLU A 203 -22.52 68.43 8.40
CA GLU A 203 -22.07 68.62 9.82
C GLU A 203 -21.70 67.27 10.45
N GLN A 204 -20.61 67.03 11.17
CA GLN A 204 -19.47 67.75 11.75
C GLN A 204 -18.45 66.64 12.13
N GLU A 205 -17.16 67.00 12.24
CA GLU A 205 -16.12 66.51 13.18
C GLU A 205 -15.98 64.98 13.46
N GLU A 206 -14.79 64.39 13.59
CA GLU A 206 -13.66 64.80 14.42
C GLU A 206 -12.43 63.92 14.09
N GLU A 207 -11.26 64.49 14.31
CA GLU A 207 -9.92 63.90 14.19
C GLU A 207 -9.63 62.85 15.28
N ALA A 208 -8.69 61.94 14.99
CA ALA A 208 -7.55 61.54 15.85
C ALA A 208 -7.09 60.13 15.44
N GLU A 209 -5.96 59.97 14.77
CA GLU A 209 -4.59 59.94 15.31
C GLU A 209 -4.18 58.57 15.89
N ALA A 210 -3.09 58.08 15.30
CA ALA A 210 -2.10 57.08 15.67
C ALA A 210 -2.05 56.46 17.09
N GLY A 211 -1.57 55.22 17.11
CA GLY A 211 -0.96 54.55 18.26
C GLY A 211 -1.17 53.04 18.14
N MET A 212 -0.30 52.26 17.47
CA MET A 212 1.00 51.80 17.99
C MET A 212 0.91 51.31 19.44
N GLU A 213 0.78 49.99 19.63
CA GLU A 213 1.66 49.20 20.50
C GLU A 213 1.21 47.72 20.60
N ARG A 214 2.20 46.86 20.34
CA ARG A 214 2.49 45.53 20.93
C ARG A 214 1.60 44.32 20.59
#